data_AF-A0A427ASU4-F1
#
_entry.id   AF-A0A427ASU4-F1
#
_cell.length_a   1.000
_cell.length_b   1.000
_cell.length_c   1.000
_cell.angle_alpha   90.00
_cell.angle_beta   90.00
_cell.angle_gamma   90.00
#
_symmetry.space_group_name_H-M   'P 1'
#
loop_
_entity.id
_entity.type
_entity.pdbx_description
1 polymer ?
#
loop_
_entity_poly.entity_id
_entity_poly.type
_entity_poly.pdbx_seq_one_letter_code
_entity_poly.pdbx_strand_id
1 'polypeptide(L)'
;MRNGFCVFDSRGLDRDRMGDGLEEVAEWMEKGVRHRQPCRGASLLDASAPAKRFVRRRVNCVILVANLRELHRSLLSGDAGPLEATYDLVHHPPIKINSSISSNTQLSHSRAAEKPILVLTHGDELSPEERMEARVKVCEHLGVPDTNGVYDIPCVNEYGAAVDEMDPTTAYAVAEVILRALMVADRSRRPKARIKDRLLLVLAWAMCALSAWFAFLSRCCAKLGRANREAKLRVQ
;
A
#
# COMPACT_ATOMS: atom_id res chain seq x y z
N MET A 1 -22.39 -2.28 -7.91
CA MET A 1 -21.25 -1.46 -7.42
C MET A 1 -20.57 -0.89 -8.64
N ARG A 2 -20.48 0.44 -8.77
CA ARG A 2 -19.71 1.07 -9.86
C ARG A 2 -18.22 0.75 -9.65
N ASN A 3 -17.60 0.16 -10.65
CA ASN A 3 -16.14 0.03 -10.73
C ASN A 3 -15.55 1.43 -10.88
N GLY A 4 -14.65 1.81 -9.99
CA GLY A 4 -13.99 3.11 -10.02
C GLY A 4 -12.83 3.12 -9.04
N PHE A 5 -11.86 3.99 -9.31
CA PHE A 5 -10.79 4.32 -8.38
C PHE A 5 -11.14 5.61 -7.62
N CYS A 6 -10.41 5.87 -6.54
CA CYS A 6 -10.54 7.12 -5.79
C CYS A 6 -9.14 7.64 -5.53
N VAL A 7 -8.94 8.93 -5.78
CA VAL A 7 -7.73 9.65 -5.39
C VAL A 7 -8.10 10.46 -4.15
N PHE A 8 -7.25 10.39 -3.14
CA PHE A 8 -7.38 11.15 -1.90
C PHE A 8 -6.11 11.99 -1.76
N ASP A 9 -6.30 13.29 -1.57
CA ASP A 9 -5.21 14.23 -1.40
C ASP A 9 -5.08 14.57 0.09
N SER A 10 -3.88 14.40 0.64
CA SER A 10 -3.58 14.78 2.02
C SER A 10 -3.22 16.26 2.08
N ARG A 11 -3.10 16.82 3.28
CA ARG A 11 -2.43 18.11 3.40
C ARG A 11 -0.95 17.97 3.05
N GLY A 12 -0.35 19.05 2.58
CA GLY A 12 1.10 19.17 2.50
C GLY A 12 1.71 18.89 3.86
N LEU A 13 2.72 18.02 3.89
CA LEU A 13 3.42 17.65 5.11
C LEU A 13 4.44 18.74 5.42
N ASP A 14 3.98 19.74 6.17
CA ASP A 14 4.86 20.79 6.70
C ASP A 14 5.85 20.17 7.69
N ARG A 15 7.13 20.57 7.61
CA ARG A 15 8.21 20.09 8.46
C ARG A 15 7.88 20.29 9.94
N ASP A 16 7.29 21.43 10.28
CA ASP A 16 6.94 21.77 11.66
C ASP A 16 5.76 20.94 12.20
N ARG A 17 5.03 20.26 11.30
CA ARG A 17 3.85 19.44 11.63
C ARG A 17 3.94 18.01 11.08
N MET A 18 5.15 17.54 10.81
CA MET A 18 5.39 16.23 10.21
C MET A 18 4.80 15.09 11.04
N GLY A 19 4.83 15.20 12.37
CA GLY A 19 4.22 14.22 13.28
C GLY A 19 2.71 14.05 13.06
N ASP A 20 1.97 15.17 13.00
CA ASP A 20 0.51 15.15 12.75
C ASP A 20 0.20 14.49 11.40
N GLY A 21 1.01 14.82 10.39
CA GLY A 21 0.85 14.34 9.03
C GLY A 21 1.16 12.84 8.89
N LEU A 22 2.23 12.36 9.51
CA LEU A 22 2.57 10.93 9.55
C LEU A 22 1.49 10.12 10.28
N GLU A 23 0.92 10.65 11.37
CA GLU A 23 -0.17 10.00 12.08
C GLU A 23 -1.45 9.94 11.23
N GLU A 24 -1.76 11.01 10.48
CA GLU A 24 -2.87 11.02 9.54
C GLU A 24 -2.68 9.96 8.45
N VAL A 25 -1.51 9.92 7.81
CA VAL A 25 -1.21 8.93 6.77
C VAL A 25 -1.27 7.51 7.34
N ALA A 26 -0.77 7.29 8.56
CA ALA A 26 -0.89 6.00 9.25
C ALA A 26 -2.36 5.59 9.43
N GLU A 27 -3.20 6.51 9.88
CA GLU A 27 -4.63 6.27 10.04
C GLU A 27 -5.32 5.96 8.69
N TRP A 28 -4.93 6.66 7.62
CA TRP A 28 -5.46 6.42 6.27
C TRP A 28 -5.08 5.04 5.75
N MET A 29 -3.85 4.60 5.97
CA MET A 29 -3.37 3.29 5.57
C MET A 29 -4.02 2.15 6.37
N GLU A 30 -4.23 2.35 7.67
CA GLU A 30 -4.84 1.34 8.55
C GLU A 30 -6.36 1.25 8.38
N LYS A 31 -7.05 2.38 8.52
CA LYS A 31 -8.52 2.47 8.62
C LYS A 31 -9.18 2.81 7.30
N GLY A 32 -8.43 3.35 6.34
CA GLY A 32 -8.96 3.85 5.08
C GLY A 32 -9.55 5.26 5.19
N VAL A 33 -9.94 5.80 4.05
CA VAL A 33 -10.41 7.19 3.88
C VAL A 33 -11.84 7.22 3.38
N ARG A 34 -12.63 8.19 3.84
CA ARG A 34 -13.97 8.46 3.29
C ARG A 34 -13.90 9.63 2.31
N HIS A 35 -14.76 9.60 1.30
CA HIS A 35 -14.91 10.75 0.43
C HIS A 35 -15.42 11.95 1.25
N ARG A 36 -14.84 13.14 1.01
CA ARG A 36 -15.06 14.37 1.80
C ARG A 36 -14.75 14.23 3.30
N GLN A 37 -13.87 13.31 3.67
CA GLN A 37 -13.27 13.34 4.99
C GLN A 37 -12.35 14.58 5.07
N PRO A 38 -12.54 15.49 6.03
CA PRO A 38 -11.62 16.60 6.21
C PRO A 38 -10.26 16.08 6.69
N CYS A 39 -9.17 16.66 6.20
CA CYS A 39 -7.84 16.37 6.71
C CYS A 39 -7.70 16.87 8.14
N ARG A 40 -6.82 16.23 8.93
CA ARG A 40 -6.57 16.63 10.32
C ARG A 40 -6.13 18.10 10.40
N GLY A 41 -6.67 18.80 11.41
CA GLY A 41 -6.44 20.23 11.61
C GLY A 41 -7.18 21.14 10.61
N ALA A 42 -8.12 20.63 9.81
CA ALA A 42 -9.04 21.48 9.05
C ALA A 42 -9.96 22.26 9.99
N SER A 43 -10.20 23.54 9.67
CA SER A 43 -11.10 24.36 10.47
C SER A 43 -12.50 23.74 10.45
N LEU A 44 -13.23 23.81 11.56
CA LEU A 44 -14.59 23.26 11.69
C LEU A 44 -15.58 23.84 10.66
N LEU A 45 -15.22 24.96 10.00
CA LEU A 45 -16.02 25.61 8.96
C LEU A 45 -15.98 24.85 7.61
N ASP A 46 -14.97 24.00 7.36
CA ASP A 46 -14.85 23.20 6.13
C ASP A 46 -15.58 21.85 6.21
N ALA A 47 -16.23 21.54 7.34
CA ALA A 47 -16.95 20.29 7.55
C ALA A 47 -18.33 20.27 6.84
N SER A 48 -18.37 20.57 5.54
CA SER A 48 -19.59 20.51 4.76
C SER A 48 -19.93 19.07 4.36
N ALA A 49 -20.94 18.53 5.08
CA ALA A 49 -21.57 17.21 4.98
C ALA A 49 -20.88 16.05 5.73
N PRO A 50 -21.66 15.17 6.39
CA PRO A 50 -21.09 14.10 7.19
C PRO A 50 -20.44 13.06 6.28
N ALA A 51 -19.11 13.00 6.28
CA ALA A 51 -18.32 11.94 5.64
C ALA A 51 -18.84 10.52 5.96
N LYS A 52 -19.57 10.37 7.08
CA LYS A 52 -20.26 9.14 7.51
C LYS A 52 -21.14 8.50 6.43
N ARG A 53 -21.73 9.27 5.51
CA ARG A 53 -22.56 8.71 4.41
C ARG A 53 -21.74 7.98 3.33
N PHE A 54 -20.45 8.28 3.22
CA PHE A 54 -19.58 7.66 2.23
C PHE A 54 -18.89 6.42 2.81
N VAL A 55 -18.83 5.36 2.02
CA VAL A 55 -18.10 4.14 2.38
C VAL A 55 -16.61 4.46 2.56
N ARG A 56 -16.03 3.93 3.64
CA ARG A 56 -14.60 4.02 3.91
C ARG A 56 -13.84 3.07 2.98
N ARG A 57 -12.83 3.56 2.28
CA ARG A 57 -12.03 2.81 1.31
C ARG A 57 -10.61 2.66 1.82
N ARG A 58 -10.08 1.45 1.78
CA ARG A 58 -8.66 1.21 2.10
C ARG A 58 -7.78 1.85 1.02
N VAL A 59 -6.71 2.50 1.46
CA VAL A 59 -5.64 2.96 0.58
C VAL A 59 -4.79 1.76 0.20
N ASN A 60 -4.46 1.66 -1.09
CA ASN A 60 -3.85 0.47 -1.68
C ASN A 60 -2.74 0.80 -2.69
N CYS A 61 -2.51 2.09 -2.92
CA CYS A 61 -1.37 2.69 -3.61
C CYS A 61 -1.10 4.06 -2.97
N VAL A 62 0.17 4.44 -2.83
CA VAL A 62 0.58 5.76 -2.35
C VAL A 62 1.45 6.42 -3.42
N ILE A 63 1.08 7.65 -3.77
CA ILE A 63 1.91 8.53 -4.60
C ILE A 63 2.49 9.57 -3.64
N LEU A 64 3.81 9.60 -3.53
CA LEU A 64 4.53 10.56 -2.72
C LEU A 64 5.01 11.69 -3.63
N VAL A 65 4.62 12.92 -3.32
CA VAL A 65 5.03 14.12 -4.06
C VAL A 65 6.08 14.87 -3.23
N ALA A 66 7.24 15.15 -3.82
CA ALA A 66 8.33 15.87 -3.16
C ALA A 66 8.88 16.99 -4.07
N ASN A 67 9.35 18.08 -3.46
CA ASN A 67 9.92 19.22 -4.17
C ASN A 67 11.42 18.99 -4.46
N LEU A 68 11.78 18.77 -5.72
CA LEU A 68 13.16 18.49 -6.11
C LEU A 68 14.09 19.67 -5.86
N ARG A 69 13.62 20.91 -6.08
CA ARG A 69 14.42 22.11 -5.85
C ARG A 69 14.77 22.26 -4.37
N GLU A 70 13.81 22.01 -3.49
CA GLU A 70 14.05 22.04 -2.04
C GLU A 70 15.04 20.95 -1.61
N LEU A 71 14.86 19.73 -2.10
CA LEU A 71 15.79 18.63 -1.83
C LEU A 71 17.20 18.91 -2.38
N HIS A 72 17.31 19.50 -3.57
CA HIS A 72 18.58 19.93 -4.13
C HIS A 72 19.26 20.97 -3.23
N ARG A 73 18.51 21.97 -2.75
CA ARG A 73 19.05 22.94 -1.79
C ARG A 73 19.54 22.26 -0.51
N SER A 74 18.81 21.30 0.03
CA SER A 74 19.22 20.54 1.21
C SER A 74 20.52 19.76 1.00
N LEU A 75 20.71 19.18 -0.19
CA LEU A 75 21.96 18.50 -0.55
C LEU A 75 23.17 19.46 -0.58
N LEU A 76 22.95 20.74 -0.89
CA LEU A 76 24.00 21.75 -0.99
C LEU A 76 24.25 22.53 0.30
N SER A 77 23.19 22.87 1.04
CA SER A 77 23.25 23.79 2.18
C SER A 77 23.61 23.13 3.52
N GLY A 78 23.63 21.80 3.57
CA GLY A 78 23.85 21.03 4.80
C GLY A 78 22.64 20.99 5.75
N ASP A 79 21.55 21.71 5.45
CA ASP A 79 20.26 21.50 6.12
C ASP A 79 19.59 20.26 5.52
N ALA A 80 19.90 19.11 6.12
CA ALA A 80 19.34 17.82 5.73
C ALA A 80 17.84 17.69 6.06
N GLY A 81 17.19 18.67 6.73
CA GLY A 81 15.82 18.56 7.21
C GLY A 81 14.79 18.08 6.17
N PRO A 82 14.64 18.76 5.01
CA PRO A 82 13.74 18.33 3.93
C PRO A 82 14.06 16.93 3.39
N LEU A 83 15.35 16.60 3.29
CA LEU A 83 15.84 15.33 2.77
C LEU A 83 15.53 14.17 3.72
N GLU A 84 15.80 14.36 5.02
CA GLU A 84 15.49 13.40 6.08
C GLU A 84 13.98 13.23 6.27
N ALA A 85 13.21 14.33 6.24
CA ALA A 85 11.75 14.25 6.30
C ALA A 85 11.17 13.43 5.14
N THR A 86 11.69 13.62 3.93
CA THR A 86 11.29 12.82 2.76
C THR A 86 11.73 11.37 2.91
N TYR A 87 12.94 11.11 3.43
CA TYR A 87 13.44 9.77 3.73
C TYR A 87 12.53 9.02 4.70
N ASP A 88 12.18 9.66 5.82
CA ASP A 88 11.30 9.11 6.84
C ASP A 88 9.93 8.74 6.26
N LEU A 89 9.40 9.59 5.38
CA LEU A 89 8.12 9.36 4.73
C LEU A 89 8.18 8.20 3.73
N VAL A 90 9.22 8.11 2.91
CA VAL A 90 9.44 6.97 1.99
C VAL A 90 9.53 5.65 2.75
N HIS A 91 10.16 5.68 3.94
CA HIS A 91 10.41 4.49 4.75
C HIS A 91 9.36 4.24 5.83
N HIS A 92 8.38 5.14 5.98
CA HIS A 92 7.36 5.10 7.02
C HIS A 92 6.59 3.77 6.96
N PRO A 93 6.58 2.96 8.03
CA PRO A 93 6.03 1.60 7.98
C PRO A 93 4.56 1.52 7.52
N PRO A 94 3.66 2.45 7.87
CA PRO A 94 2.30 2.48 7.35
C PRO A 94 2.19 2.70 5.84
N ILE A 95 3.13 3.43 5.22
CA ILE A 95 3.13 3.73 3.78
C ILE A 95 3.61 2.52 2.96
N LYS A 96 4.44 1.65 3.56
CA LYS A 96 4.82 0.37 2.96
C LYS A 96 3.56 -0.46 2.75
N ILE A 97 3.13 -0.58 1.50
CA ILE A 97 1.92 -1.31 1.15
C ILE A 97 2.19 -2.77 1.45
N ASN A 98 1.66 -3.18 2.59
CA ASN A 98 1.72 -4.52 3.11
C ASN A 98 0.94 -5.45 2.17
N SER A 99 1.68 -6.12 1.27
CA SER A 99 1.22 -7.34 0.60
C SER A 99 0.90 -8.48 1.60
N SER A 100 1.22 -8.29 2.89
CA SER A 100 1.13 -9.23 4.01
C SER A 100 -0.30 -9.54 4.50
N ILE A 101 -1.32 -9.09 3.77
CA ILE A 101 -2.71 -9.41 4.09
C ILE A 101 -3.10 -10.87 3.69
N SER A 102 -2.13 -11.66 3.20
CA SER A 102 -2.27 -13.09 2.87
C SER A 102 -1.31 -13.99 3.68
N SER A 103 -1.17 -13.79 4.99
CA SER A 103 -0.46 -14.75 5.86
C SER A 103 -1.43 -15.74 6.51
N ASN A 104 -1.92 -16.71 5.73
CA ASN A 104 -2.40 -18.00 6.28
C ASN A 104 -1.86 -19.21 5.49
N THR A 105 -0.92 -19.00 4.58
CA THR A 105 -0.26 -20.08 3.84
C THR A 105 1.24 -19.84 3.89
N GLN A 106 1.93 -20.63 4.71
CA GLN A 106 3.37 -20.63 4.95
C GLN A 106 4.21 -21.07 3.74
N LEU A 107 3.82 -20.74 2.51
CA LEU A 107 4.63 -21.09 1.35
C LEU A 107 4.52 -20.01 0.27
N SER A 108 5.71 -19.56 -0.15
CA SER A 108 6.05 -18.81 -1.36
C SER A 108 6.06 -17.27 -1.28
N HIS A 109 7.30 -16.77 -1.16
CA HIS A 109 7.84 -15.46 -1.52
C HIS A 109 7.22 -14.25 -0.82
N SER A 110 7.97 -13.71 0.15
CA SER A 110 7.76 -12.34 0.65
C SER A 110 7.77 -11.39 -0.56
N ARG A 111 6.60 -10.99 -1.04
CA ARG A 111 6.50 -9.84 -1.93
C ARG A 111 7.00 -8.66 -1.11
N ALA A 112 8.23 -8.23 -1.39
CA ALA A 112 8.83 -7.04 -0.79
C ALA A 112 7.76 -5.94 -0.78
N ALA A 113 7.60 -5.27 0.36
CA ALA A 113 6.62 -4.20 0.46
C ALA A 113 6.87 -3.20 -0.68
N GLU A 114 5.86 -2.99 -1.51
CA GLU A 114 6.00 -2.12 -2.68
C GLU A 114 6.16 -0.69 -2.15
N LYS A 115 7.27 -0.04 -2.54
CA LYS A 115 7.57 1.34 -2.15
C LYS A 115 6.54 2.30 -2.77
N PRO A 116 6.28 3.47 -2.15
CA PRO A 116 5.42 4.49 -2.77
C PRO A 116 5.99 4.91 -4.14
N ILE A 117 5.09 5.31 -5.05
CA ILE A 117 5.50 5.95 -6.31
C ILE A 117 5.98 7.35 -5.96
N LEU A 118 7.23 7.69 -6.30
CA LEU A 118 7.81 9.01 -6.03
C LEU A 118 7.59 9.93 -7.25
N VAL A 119 7.05 11.12 -6.99
CA VAL A 119 6.91 12.20 -7.96
C VAL A 119 7.71 13.39 -7.44
N LEU A 120 8.75 13.74 -8.16
CA LEU A 120 9.58 14.91 -7.97
C LEU A 120 8.96 16.07 -8.76
N THR A 121 8.75 17.20 -8.09
CA THR A 121 8.16 18.41 -8.68
C THR A 121 9.13 19.58 -8.61
N HIS A 122 8.84 20.66 -9.34
CA HIS A 122 9.65 21.89 -9.38
C HIS A 122 11.09 21.66 -9.88
N GLY A 123 11.35 20.55 -10.57
CA GLY A 123 12.65 20.29 -11.20
C GLY A 123 12.93 21.24 -12.37
N ASP A 124 11.89 21.82 -12.96
CA ASP A 124 11.94 22.86 -13.99
C ASP A 124 12.51 24.19 -13.50
N GLU A 125 12.59 24.40 -12.18
CA GLU A 125 13.22 25.58 -11.58
C GLU A 125 14.75 25.43 -11.41
N LEU A 126 15.32 24.30 -11.82
CA LEU A 126 16.76 24.00 -11.83
C LEU A 126 17.31 24.01 -13.27
N SER A 127 18.61 24.26 -13.43
CA SER A 127 19.25 24.02 -14.74
C SER A 127 19.19 22.53 -15.11
N PRO A 128 19.25 22.16 -16.41
CA PRO A 128 19.19 20.76 -16.82
C PRO A 128 20.23 19.86 -16.12
N GLU A 129 21.44 20.37 -15.93
CA GLU A 129 22.54 19.69 -15.25
C GLU A 129 22.25 19.50 -13.76
N GLU A 130 21.85 20.57 -13.07
CA GLU A 130 21.47 20.51 -11.65
C GLU A 130 20.27 19.59 -11.42
N ARG A 131 19.27 19.64 -12.30
CA ARG A 131 18.07 18.79 -12.23
C ARG A 131 18.44 17.31 -12.31
N MET A 132 19.29 16.96 -13.26
CA MET A 132 19.76 15.58 -13.45
C MET A 132 20.57 15.11 -12.22
N GLU A 133 21.52 15.92 -11.77
CA GLU A 133 22.37 15.61 -10.63
C GLU A 133 21.56 15.48 -9.33
N ALA A 134 20.65 16.42 -9.07
CA ALA A 134 19.76 16.42 -7.93
C ALA A 134 18.91 15.15 -7.90
N ARG A 135 18.30 14.78 -9.03
CA ARG A 135 17.46 13.59 -9.13
C ARG A 135 18.23 12.33 -8.75
N VAL A 136 19.45 12.15 -9.26
CA VAL A 136 20.29 10.99 -8.94
C VAL A 136 20.64 10.95 -7.45
N LYS A 137 21.14 12.06 -6.89
CA LYS A 137 21.55 12.13 -5.48
C LYS A 137 20.38 11.95 -4.51
N VAL A 138 19.22 12.53 -4.81
CA VAL A 138 17.99 12.35 -4.02
C VAL A 138 17.56 10.89 -4.05
N CYS A 139 17.53 10.26 -5.23
CA CYS A 139 17.13 8.86 -5.34
C CYS A 139 18.09 7.93 -4.58
N GLU A 140 19.39 8.18 -4.66
CA GLU A 140 20.42 7.47 -3.91
C GLU A 140 20.20 7.60 -2.39
N HIS A 141 19.99 8.83 -1.90
CA HIS A 141 19.72 9.08 -0.48
C HIS A 141 18.45 8.39 0.02
N LEU A 142 17.37 8.45 -0.77
CA LEU A 142 16.09 7.80 -0.45
C LEU A 142 16.11 6.27 -0.65
N GLY A 143 17.20 5.71 -1.20
CA GLY A 143 17.30 4.30 -1.55
C GLY A 143 16.23 3.85 -2.55
N VAL A 144 15.74 4.75 -3.41
CA VAL A 144 14.76 4.46 -4.46
C VAL A 144 15.50 4.39 -5.80
N PRO A 145 15.33 3.33 -6.61
CA PRO A 145 15.98 3.26 -7.91
C PRO A 145 15.44 4.38 -8.83
N ASP A 146 16.35 5.20 -9.34
CA ASP A 146 16.05 6.30 -10.28
C ASP A 146 15.42 5.81 -11.59
N THR A 147 15.61 4.54 -11.95
CA THR A 147 15.07 3.89 -13.15
C THR A 147 13.63 3.40 -12.98
N ASN A 148 13.11 3.31 -11.75
CA ASN A 148 11.84 2.66 -11.53
C ASN A 148 11.02 3.27 -10.40
N GLY A 149 9.92 3.95 -10.77
CA GLY A 149 8.94 4.46 -9.80
C GLY A 149 9.24 5.86 -9.30
N VAL A 150 10.14 6.57 -9.99
CA VAL A 150 10.45 7.98 -9.76
C VAL A 150 10.14 8.76 -11.03
N TYR A 151 9.26 9.74 -10.91
CA TYR A 151 8.82 10.59 -12.00
C TYR A 151 9.22 12.03 -11.70
N ASP A 152 9.69 12.75 -12.70
CA ASP A 152 10.01 14.17 -12.59
C ASP A 152 9.00 14.95 -13.42
N ILE A 153 8.08 15.62 -12.73
CA ILE A 153 6.92 16.27 -13.33
C ILE A 153 7.00 17.76 -12.97
N PRO A 154 7.18 18.65 -13.98
CA PRO A 154 7.24 20.08 -13.73
C PRO A 154 5.95 20.56 -13.06
N CYS A 155 6.08 21.56 -12.19
CA CYS A 155 4.90 22.12 -11.54
C CYS A 155 4.16 23.03 -12.53
N VAL A 156 2.94 22.67 -12.88
CA VAL A 156 2.05 23.60 -13.59
C VAL A 156 1.64 24.68 -12.60
N ASN A 157 1.78 25.95 -13.00
CA ASN A 157 1.40 27.15 -12.24
C ASN A 157 0.06 27.02 -11.49
N GLU A 158 -0.18 27.86 -10.46
CA GLU A 158 -1.31 27.78 -9.49
C GLU A 158 -2.73 27.65 -10.08
N TYR A 159 -2.90 27.86 -11.39
CA TYR A 159 -4.16 27.72 -12.11
C TYR A 159 -4.33 26.37 -12.82
N GLY A 160 -3.29 25.53 -12.88
CA GLY A 160 -3.24 24.30 -13.65
C GLY A 160 -3.39 24.59 -15.14
N ALA A 161 -2.32 24.42 -15.94
CA ALA A 161 -2.50 24.49 -17.39
C ALA A 161 -3.54 23.45 -17.82
N ALA A 162 -4.41 23.81 -18.77
CA ALA A 162 -5.37 22.85 -19.32
C ALA A 162 -4.60 21.62 -19.84
N VAL A 163 -5.22 20.43 -19.84
CA VAL A 163 -4.58 19.20 -20.36
C VAL A 163 -4.05 19.41 -21.79
N ASP A 164 -4.69 20.29 -22.55
CA ASP A 164 -4.31 20.66 -23.93
C ASP A 164 -3.10 21.61 -24.03
N GLU A 165 -2.69 22.23 -22.91
CA GLU A 165 -1.52 23.11 -22.80
C GLU A 165 -0.29 22.41 -22.21
N MET A 166 -0.46 21.17 -21.74
CA MET A 166 0.64 20.40 -21.16
C MET A 166 1.53 19.86 -22.27
N ASP A 167 2.85 20.00 -22.12
CA ASP A 167 3.75 19.43 -23.09
C ASP A 167 3.59 17.89 -23.14
N PRO A 168 3.84 17.26 -24.30
CA PRO A 168 3.61 15.82 -24.46
C PRO A 168 4.40 14.95 -23.47
N THR A 169 5.57 15.41 -23.02
CA THR A 169 6.42 14.67 -22.08
C THR A 169 5.81 14.68 -20.67
N THR A 170 5.36 15.84 -20.20
CA THR A 170 4.65 15.96 -18.92
C THR A 170 3.32 15.20 -18.95
N ALA A 171 2.56 15.30 -20.04
CA ALA A 171 1.33 14.52 -20.25
C ALA A 171 1.56 13.02 -20.15
N TYR A 172 2.61 12.53 -20.79
CA TYR A 172 3.01 11.13 -20.70
C TYR A 172 3.39 10.74 -19.26
N ALA A 173 4.23 11.53 -18.58
CA ALA A 173 4.70 11.24 -17.23
C ALA A 173 3.53 11.17 -16.22
N VAL A 174 2.59 12.13 -16.28
CA VAL A 174 1.38 12.13 -15.43
C VAL A 174 0.52 10.90 -15.73
N ALA A 175 0.28 10.60 -17.01
CA ALA A 175 -0.51 9.43 -17.40
C ALA A 175 0.15 8.12 -16.93
N GLU A 176 1.47 8.01 -17.03
CA GLU A 176 2.22 6.84 -16.58
C GLU A 176 2.17 6.67 -15.06
N VAL A 177 2.32 7.75 -14.29
CA VAL A 177 2.15 7.74 -12.81
C VAL A 177 0.78 7.19 -12.44
N ILE A 178 -0.29 7.70 -13.05
CA ILE A 178 -1.66 7.27 -12.76
C ILE A 178 -1.87 5.81 -13.19
N LEU A 179 -1.43 5.43 -14.38
CA LEU A 179 -1.54 4.05 -14.86
C LEU A 179 -0.82 3.08 -13.91
N ARG A 180 0.40 3.43 -13.50
CA ARG A 180 1.18 2.64 -12.57
C ARG A 180 0.53 2.55 -11.20
N ALA A 181 0.01 3.66 -10.68
CA ALA A 181 -0.72 3.67 -9.42
C ALA A 181 -1.95 2.75 -9.47
N LEU A 182 -2.68 2.75 -10.59
CA LEU A 182 -3.81 1.84 -10.80
C LEU A 182 -3.36 0.37 -10.86
N MET A 183 -2.26 0.06 -11.56
CA MET A 183 -1.71 -1.30 -11.60
C MET A 183 -1.31 -1.80 -10.20
N VAL A 184 -0.65 -0.96 -9.41
CA VAL A 184 -0.27 -1.28 -8.01
C VAL A 184 -1.53 -1.47 -7.17
N ALA A 185 -2.48 -0.54 -7.26
CA ALA A 185 -3.74 -0.57 -6.54
C ALA A 185 -4.58 -1.83 -6.86
N ASP A 186 -4.58 -2.29 -8.11
CA ASP A 186 -5.33 -3.48 -8.50
C ASP A 186 -4.64 -4.78 -8.07
N ARG A 187 -3.31 -4.84 -8.10
CA ARG A 187 -2.56 -5.99 -7.56
C ARG A 187 -2.74 -6.18 -6.06
N SER A 188 -2.89 -5.09 -5.31
CA SER A 188 -3.09 -5.13 -3.86
C SER A 188 -4.54 -5.45 -3.45
N ARG A 189 -5.48 -5.56 -4.40
CA ARG A 189 -6.83 -6.08 -4.11
C ARG A 189 -6.74 -7.57 -3.79
N ARG A 190 -7.25 -7.96 -2.61
CA ARG A 190 -7.53 -9.37 -2.35
C ARG A 190 -8.50 -9.90 -3.42
N PRO A 191 -8.27 -11.11 -3.97
CA PRO A 191 -9.30 -11.80 -4.73
C PRO A 191 -10.57 -11.83 -3.88
N LYS A 192 -11.69 -11.35 -4.42
CA LYS A 192 -12.96 -11.42 -3.71
C LYS A 192 -13.28 -12.90 -3.56
N ALA A 193 -13.15 -13.43 -2.34
CA ALA A 193 -13.46 -14.83 -2.05
C ALA A 193 -14.85 -15.13 -2.60
N ARG A 194 -14.90 -15.95 -3.64
CA ARG A 194 -16.16 -16.34 -4.24
C ARG A 194 -16.88 -17.24 -3.25
N ILE A 195 -18.20 -17.28 -3.32
CA ILE A 195 -19.01 -18.20 -2.50
C ILE A 195 -18.51 -19.65 -2.69
N LYS A 196 -18.03 -19.98 -3.90
CA LYS A 196 -17.37 -21.25 -4.23
C LYS A 196 -16.14 -21.53 -3.36
N ASP A 197 -15.30 -20.54 -3.10
CA ASP A 197 -14.07 -20.71 -2.29
C ASP A 197 -14.41 -20.99 -0.83
N ARG A 198 -15.46 -20.34 -0.31
CA ARG A 198 -15.98 -20.64 1.04
C ARG A 198 -16.57 -22.04 1.12
N LEU A 199 -17.33 -22.45 0.09
CA LEU A 199 -17.90 -23.80 0.01
C LEU A 199 -16.79 -24.86 -0.04
N LEU A 200 -15.74 -24.65 -0.83
CA LEU A 200 -14.59 -25.56 -0.90
C LEU A 200 -13.87 -25.67 0.44
N LEU A 201 -13.73 -24.56 1.17
CA LEU A 201 -13.13 -24.59 2.51
C LEU A 201 -13.98 -25.41 3.50
N VAL A 202 -15.30 -25.23 3.48
CA VAL A 202 -16.23 -26.00 4.32
C VAL A 202 -16.17 -27.49 3.97
N LEU A 203 -16.16 -27.83 2.67
CA LEU A 203 -16.02 -29.20 2.19
C LEU A 203 -14.69 -29.83 2.63
N ALA A 204 -13.59 -29.08 2.52
CA ALA A 204 -12.28 -29.54 2.98
C ALA A 204 -12.27 -29.83 4.49
N TRP A 205 -12.85 -28.94 5.30
CA TRP A 205 -13.00 -29.15 6.75
C TRP A 205 -13.86 -30.38 7.06
N ALA A 206 -14.96 -30.58 6.34
CA ALA A 206 -15.82 -31.75 6.50
C ALA A 206 -15.07 -33.05 6.17
N MET A 207 -14.31 -33.08 5.08
CA MET A 207 -13.49 -34.25 4.71
C MET A 207 -12.38 -34.54 5.73
N CYS A 208 -11.74 -33.51 6.28
CA CYS A 208 -10.75 -33.66 7.36
C CYS A 208 -11.40 -34.19 8.66
N ALA A 209 -12.58 -33.71 9.02
CA ALA A 209 -13.32 -34.22 10.18
C ALA A 209 -13.72 -35.69 9.98
N LEU A 210 -14.20 -36.03 8.78
CA LEU A 210 -14.59 -37.39 8.43
C LEU A 210 -13.38 -38.35 8.47
N SER A 211 -12.21 -37.92 7.97
CA SER A 211 -10.99 -38.74 8.02
C SER A 211 -10.50 -38.96 9.46
N ALA A 212 -10.55 -37.92 10.30
CA ALA A 212 -10.23 -38.03 11.73
C ALA A 212 -11.19 -39.00 12.45
N TRP A 213 -12.48 -38.95 12.12
CA TRP A 213 -13.49 -39.88 12.64
C TRP A 213 -13.21 -41.33 12.25
N PHE A 214 -12.92 -41.60 10.98
CA PHE A 214 -12.57 -42.95 10.52
C PHE A 214 -11.26 -43.45 11.15
N ALA A 215 -10.25 -42.59 11.32
CA ALA A 215 -9.02 -42.94 12.01
C ALA A 215 -9.28 -43.30 13.49
N PHE A 216 -10.18 -42.57 14.16
CA PHE A 216 -10.60 -42.87 15.52
C PHE A 216 -11.32 -44.23 15.59
N LEU A 217 -12.31 -44.47 14.73
CA LEU A 217 -13.02 -45.75 14.66
C LEU A 217 -12.07 -46.93 14.40
N SER A 218 -11.14 -46.77 13.46
CA SER A 218 -10.12 -47.78 13.16
C SER A 218 -9.28 -48.14 14.40
N ARG A 219 -8.86 -47.13 15.18
CA ARG A 219 -8.13 -47.36 16.44
C ARG A 219 -8.98 -48.09 17.48
N CYS A 220 -10.26 -47.76 17.61
CA CYS A 220 -11.18 -48.45 18.52
C CYS A 220 -11.38 -49.92 18.12
N CYS A 221 -11.65 -50.18 16.85
CA CYS A 221 -11.82 -51.53 16.31
C CYS A 221 -10.54 -52.37 16.46
N ALA A 222 -9.36 -51.78 16.21
CA ALA A 222 -8.08 -52.46 16.39
C ALA A 222 -7.83 -52.83 17.86
N LYS A 223 -8.16 -51.96 18.82
CA LYS A 223 -8.06 -52.25 20.25
C LYS A 223 -9.01 -53.37 20.68
N LEU A 224 -10.27 -53.31 20.26
CA LEU A 224 -11.27 -54.34 20.54
C LEU A 224 -10.87 -55.71 19.94
N GLY A 225 -10.35 -55.70 18.71
CA GLY A 225 -9.85 -56.91 18.05
C GLY A 225 -8.66 -57.55 18.77
N ARG A 226 -7.71 -56.75 19.28
CA ARG A 226 -6.60 -57.25 20.11
C ARG A 226 -7.10 -57.85 21.43
N ALA A 227 -7.97 -57.14 22.15
CA ALA A 227 -8.53 -57.61 23.41
C ALA A 227 -9.28 -58.94 23.24
N ASN A 228 -10.04 -59.12 22.15
CA ASN A 228 -10.75 -60.37 21.88
C ASN A 228 -9.80 -61.54 21.54
N ARG A 229 -8.70 -61.28 20.81
CA ARG A 229 -7.67 -62.30 20.55
C ARG A 229 -6.95 -62.72 21.82
N GLU A 230 -6.57 -61.76 22.67
CA GLU A 230 -5.94 -62.04 23.97
C GLU A 230 -6.88 -62.81 24.90
N ALA A 231 -8.18 -62.48 24.92
CA ALA A 231 -9.18 -63.21 25.69
C ALA A 231 -9.33 -64.66 25.21
N LYS A 232 -9.34 -64.91 23.88
CA LYS A 232 -9.38 -66.28 23.32
C LYS A 232 -8.14 -67.11 23.66
N LEU A 233 -6.95 -66.50 23.67
CA LEU A 233 -5.70 -67.18 24.01
C LEU A 233 -5.57 -67.54 25.49
N ARG A 234 -6.33 -66.89 26.39
CA ARG A 234 -6.36 -67.24 27.83
C ARG A 234 -7.32 -68.36 28.20
N VAL A 235 -8.19 -68.76 27.27
CA VAL A 235 -9.21 -69.81 27.46
C VAL A 235 -8.76 -71.16 26.89
N GLN A 236 -7.65 -71.19 26.14
CA GLN A 236 -6.93 -72.41 25.74
C GLN A 236 -5.79 -72.70 26.69
#